data_AF-A0A653BQ40-F1
#
_entry.id   AF-A0A653BQ40-F1
#
_cell.length_a   1.000
_cell.length_b   1.000
_cell.length_c   1.000
_cell.angle_alpha   90.00
_cell.angle_beta   90.00
_cell.angle_gamma   90.00
#
_symmetry.space_group_name_H-M   'P 1'
#
loop_
_entity.id
_entity.type
_entity.pdbx_description
1 polymer ?
#
loop_
_entity_poly.entity_id
_entity_poly.type
_entity_poly.pdbx_seq_one_letter_code
_entity_poly.pdbx_strand_id
1 'polypeptide(L)'
;MSLWAKAQQLPPESLQQIRAIYGDHFPIEVRHYLAQYIEDKFWSEPLVDSPQHEQYVATLVHSLINEIENKAAVVTDAEYFLTKLKLAEAARMFRQKYSSNPMQLFTYVRNCLAAEMRLIQNASGESLAGLPNMIISNSGAEVMHKIDILRNRTQSTAEELRRMEQEQEAFAIQYHECTKINEYLGSREEQ
;
A
#
# COMPACT_ATOMS: atom_id res chain seq x y z
N MET A 1 -17.83 -16.67 11.48
CA MET A 1 -17.64 -15.26 11.91
C MET A 1 -16.29 -14.83 11.36
N SER A 2 -16.23 -13.77 10.54
CA SER A 2 -14.96 -13.31 9.96
C SER A 2 -13.97 -12.85 11.03
N LEU A 3 -12.68 -12.90 10.71
CA LEU A 3 -11.62 -12.26 11.48
C LEU A 3 -11.93 -10.79 11.72
N TRP A 4 -12.43 -10.09 10.68
CA TRP A 4 -12.80 -8.68 10.80
C TRP A 4 -13.88 -8.40 11.84
N ALA A 5 -14.89 -9.26 11.92
CA ALA A 5 -15.96 -9.10 12.90
C ALA A 5 -15.44 -9.25 14.34
N LYS A 6 -14.45 -10.13 14.56
CA LYS A 6 -13.75 -10.24 15.85
C LYS A 6 -12.89 -9.02 16.14
N ALA A 7 -12.15 -8.53 15.14
CA ALA A 7 -11.33 -7.32 15.23
C ALA A 7 -12.16 -6.09 15.66
N GLN A 8 -13.39 -5.93 15.16
CA GLN A 8 -14.27 -4.83 15.52
C GLN A 8 -14.76 -4.86 16.98
N GLN A 9 -14.74 -6.02 17.63
CA GLN A 9 -15.19 -6.19 19.02
C GLN A 9 -14.08 -5.92 20.04
N LEU A 10 -12.88 -5.57 19.58
CA LEU A 10 -11.75 -5.33 20.45
C LEU A 10 -11.91 -4.04 21.29
N PRO A 11 -11.19 -3.95 22.43
CA PRO A 11 -11.17 -2.74 23.23
C PRO A 11 -10.73 -1.51 22.42
N PRO A 12 -11.17 -0.29 22.80
CA PRO A 12 -10.86 0.94 22.06
C PRO A 12 -9.37 1.16 21.78
N GLU A 13 -8.49 0.80 22.72
CA GLU A 13 -7.03 0.90 22.55
C GLU A 13 -6.51 -0.03 21.45
N SER A 14 -7.00 -1.26 21.40
CA SER A 14 -6.66 -2.23 20.36
C SER A 14 -7.25 -1.85 18.99
N LEU A 15 -8.44 -1.21 18.97
CA LEU A 15 -9.02 -0.67 17.74
C LEU A 15 -8.19 0.47 17.14
N GLN A 16 -7.56 1.30 17.96
CA GLN A 16 -6.61 2.31 17.46
C GLN A 16 -5.40 1.65 16.81
N GLN A 17 -4.88 0.57 17.42
CA GLN A 17 -3.78 -0.20 16.83
C GLN A 17 -4.19 -0.85 15.50
N ILE A 18 -5.41 -1.39 15.41
CA ILE A 18 -5.96 -1.89 14.14
C ILE A 18 -6.01 -0.79 13.10
N ARG A 19 -6.54 0.39 13.44
CA ARG A 19 -6.61 1.51 12.50
C ARG A 19 -5.23 1.91 11.99
N ALA A 20 -4.20 1.85 12.83
CA ALA A 20 -2.82 2.17 12.46
C ALA A 20 -2.18 1.14 11.48
N ILE A 21 -2.74 -0.08 11.36
CA ILE A 21 -2.31 -1.06 10.36
C ILE A 21 -2.69 -0.59 8.94
N TYR A 22 -3.83 0.10 8.83
CA TYR A 22 -4.36 0.58 7.55
C TYR A 22 -3.85 1.98 7.24
N GLY A 23 -3.46 2.20 5.99
CA GLY A 23 -2.98 3.49 5.50
C GLY A 23 -3.11 3.57 3.99
N ASP A 24 -2.38 4.50 3.37
CA ASP A 24 -2.51 4.80 1.93
C ASP A 24 -2.23 3.61 1.00
N HIS A 25 -1.57 2.57 1.51
CA HIS A 25 -1.23 1.36 0.75
C HIS A 25 -2.40 0.38 0.66
N PHE A 26 -3.22 0.30 1.70
CA PHE A 26 -4.36 -0.61 1.80
C PHE A 26 -5.45 0.05 2.66
N PRO A 27 -6.46 0.67 2.05
CA PRO A 27 -7.51 1.39 2.78
C PRO A 27 -8.37 0.46 3.63
N ILE A 28 -8.72 0.92 4.84
CA ILE A 28 -9.54 0.15 5.80
C ILE A 28 -10.96 -0.11 5.26
N GLU A 29 -11.46 0.74 4.37
CA GLU A 29 -12.76 0.59 3.71
C GLU A 29 -12.77 -0.69 2.86
N VAL A 30 -11.71 -0.94 2.10
CA VAL A 30 -11.57 -2.18 1.30
C VAL A 30 -11.57 -3.39 2.23
N ARG A 31 -10.77 -3.34 3.31
CA ARG A 31 -10.75 -4.40 4.33
C ARG A 31 -12.13 -4.67 4.91
N HIS A 32 -12.90 -3.61 5.17
CA HIS A 32 -14.21 -3.69 5.80
C HIS A 32 -15.27 -4.29 4.87
N TYR A 33 -15.40 -3.75 3.65
CA TYR A 33 -16.46 -4.16 2.73
C TYR A 33 -16.19 -5.47 2.00
N LEU A 34 -14.92 -5.87 1.88
CA LEU A 34 -14.51 -7.13 1.25
C LEU A 34 -13.96 -8.15 2.26
N ALA A 35 -14.32 -8.03 3.54
CA ALA A 35 -13.72 -8.83 4.60
C ALA A 35 -13.74 -10.34 4.34
N GLN A 36 -14.90 -10.89 3.96
CA GLN A 36 -15.05 -12.32 3.67
C GLN A 36 -14.21 -12.75 2.46
N TYR A 37 -14.28 -11.99 1.37
CA TYR A 37 -13.53 -12.29 0.15
C TYR A 37 -12.02 -12.30 0.40
N ILE A 38 -11.52 -11.30 1.13
CA ILE A 38 -10.10 -11.18 1.44
C ILE A 38 -9.64 -12.34 2.31
N GLU A 39 -10.38 -12.66 3.38
CA GLU A 39 -10.04 -13.75 4.29
C GLU A 39 -10.02 -15.11 3.55
N ASP A 40 -11.00 -15.38 2.70
CA ASP A 40 -11.05 -16.62 1.93
C ASP A 40 -9.89 -16.72 0.94
N LYS A 41 -9.65 -15.69 0.14
CA LYS A 41 -8.68 -15.78 -0.97
C LYS A 41 -7.23 -15.60 -0.54
N PHE A 42 -6.96 -14.75 0.46
CA PHE A 42 -5.59 -14.42 0.85
C PHE A 42 -5.01 -15.37 1.91
N TRP A 43 -5.84 -16.20 2.58
CA TRP A 43 -5.36 -17.22 3.51
C TRP A 43 -5.25 -18.62 2.91
N SER A 44 -5.95 -18.91 1.81
CA SER A 44 -6.05 -20.26 1.28
C SER A 44 -4.73 -20.83 0.72
N GLU A 45 -3.74 -20.01 0.38
CA GLU A 45 -2.54 -20.47 -0.35
C GLU A 45 -1.23 -20.31 0.45
N PRO A 46 -0.33 -21.31 0.42
CA PRO A 46 1.04 -21.19 0.93
C PRO A 46 1.90 -20.32 0.01
N LEU A 47 2.80 -19.52 0.59
CA LEU A 47 3.85 -18.79 -0.14
C LEU A 47 4.86 -19.80 -0.70
N VAL A 48 4.61 -20.31 -1.90
CA VAL A 48 5.60 -21.07 -2.66
C VAL A 48 6.18 -20.15 -3.72
N ASP A 49 7.43 -19.75 -3.55
CA ASP A 49 8.15 -18.88 -4.48
C ASP A 49 8.41 -19.64 -5.80
N SER A 50 7.43 -19.58 -6.68
CA SER A 50 7.43 -20.24 -7.98
C SER A 50 6.86 -19.30 -9.03
N PRO A 51 7.30 -19.36 -10.30
CA PRO A 51 6.74 -18.52 -11.37
C PRO A 51 5.22 -18.66 -11.51
N GLN A 52 4.67 -19.82 -11.15
CA GLN A 52 3.23 -20.08 -11.14
C GLN A 52 2.51 -19.29 -10.03
N HIS A 53 3.17 -19.09 -8.88
CA HIS A 53 2.66 -18.29 -7.78
C HIS A 53 2.59 -16.80 -8.13
N GLU A 54 3.60 -16.26 -8.81
CA GLU A 54 3.58 -14.86 -9.24
C GLU A 54 2.41 -14.57 -10.20
N GLN A 55 2.18 -15.45 -11.18
CA GLN A 55 1.04 -15.34 -12.11
C GLN A 55 -0.31 -15.47 -11.38
N TYR A 56 -0.39 -16.38 -10.40
CA TYR A 56 -1.57 -16.51 -9.55
C TYR A 56 -1.83 -15.24 -8.75
N VAL A 57 -0.82 -14.66 -8.12
CA VAL A 57 -0.96 -13.43 -7.33
C VAL A 57 -1.38 -12.26 -8.21
N ALA A 58 -0.81 -12.14 -9.41
CA ALA A 58 -1.26 -11.13 -10.38
C ALA A 58 -2.76 -11.28 -10.71
N THR A 59 -3.22 -12.51 -10.93
CA THR A 59 -4.64 -12.82 -11.21
C THR A 59 -5.53 -12.55 -10.00
N LEU A 60 -5.06 -12.87 -8.80
CA LEU A 60 -5.76 -12.63 -7.54
C LEU A 60 -5.92 -11.14 -7.27
N VAL A 61 -4.86 -10.35 -7.44
CA VAL A 61 -4.90 -8.88 -7.30
C VAL A 61 -5.85 -8.27 -8.32
N HIS A 62 -5.79 -8.71 -9.58
CA HIS A 62 -6.73 -8.25 -10.60
C HIS A 62 -8.18 -8.57 -10.22
N SER A 63 -8.42 -9.77 -9.69
CA SER A 63 -9.75 -10.21 -9.23
C SER A 63 -10.22 -9.39 -8.03
N LEU A 64 -9.34 -9.07 -7.08
CA LEU A 64 -9.65 -8.19 -5.96
C LEU A 64 -10.09 -6.81 -6.44
N ILE A 65 -9.36 -6.21 -7.39
CA ILE A 65 -9.71 -4.89 -7.94
C ILE A 65 -11.09 -4.93 -8.59
N ASN A 66 -11.38 -5.95 -9.39
CA ASN A 66 -12.69 -6.10 -10.04
C ASN A 66 -13.80 -6.29 -9.00
N GLU A 67 -13.55 -7.03 -7.91
CA GLU A 67 -14.52 -7.19 -6.82
C GLU A 67 -14.80 -5.85 -6.11
N ILE A 68 -13.78 -5.01 -5.89
CA ILE A 68 -13.94 -3.67 -5.32
C ILE A 68 -14.82 -2.79 -6.23
N GLU A 69 -14.58 -2.83 -7.53
CA GLU A 69 -15.37 -2.07 -8.51
C GLU A 69 -16.82 -2.56 -8.58
N ASN A 70 -17.02 -3.88 -8.59
CA ASN A 70 -18.36 -4.47 -8.54
C ASN A 70 -19.10 -4.04 -7.28
N LYS A 71 -18.44 -4.08 -6.12
CA LYS A 71 -19.01 -3.59 -4.86
C LYS A 71 -19.35 -2.12 -4.93
N ALA A 72 -18.49 -1.28 -5.48
CA ALA A 72 -18.77 0.15 -5.66
C ALA A 72 -19.94 0.41 -6.63
N ALA A 73 -20.08 -0.40 -7.68
CA ALA A 73 -21.13 -0.27 -8.69
C ALA A 73 -22.51 -0.69 -8.17
N VAL A 74 -22.58 -1.75 -7.36
CA VAL A 74 -23.82 -2.27 -6.77
C VAL A 74 -24.38 -1.34 -5.70
N VAL A 75 -23.54 -0.49 -5.11
CA VAL A 75 -23.97 0.55 -4.17
C VAL A 75 -24.69 1.67 -4.95
N THR A 76 -26.02 1.62 -4.96
CA THR A 76 -26.90 2.59 -5.64
C THR A 76 -27.65 3.51 -4.68
N ASP A 77 -27.68 3.18 -3.40
CA ASP A 77 -28.34 3.95 -2.36
C ASP A 77 -27.53 5.21 -1.99
N ALA A 78 -28.23 6.34 -1.86
CA ALA A 78 -27.66 7.64 -1.55
C ALA A 78 -26.99 7.67 -0.16
N GLU A 79 -27.45 6.85 0.78
CA GLU A 79 -26.83 6.73 2.12
C GLU A 79 -25.39 6.20 2.06
N TYR A 80 -25.07 5.42 1.02
CA TYR A 80 -23.77 4.78 0.83
C TYR A 80 -22.91 5.47 -0.24
N PHE A 81 -23.27 6.70 -0.63
CA PHE A 81 -22.52 7.48 -1.61
C PHE A 81 -21.03 7.60 -1.26
N LEU A 82 -20.71 7.88 0.00
CA LEU A 82 -19.32 8.00 0.46
C LEU A 82 -18.57 6.67 0.32
N THR A 83 -19.21 5.56 0.70
CA THR A 83 -18.65 4.21 0.56
C THR A 83 -18.32 3.90 -0.89
N LYS A 84 -19.25 4.19 -1.81
CA LYS A 84 -19.04 4.03 -3.24
C LYS A 84 -17.83 4.82 -3.73
N LEU A 85 -17.73 6.09 -3.35
CA LEU A 85 -16.60 6.95 -3.73
C LEU A 85 -15.27 6.37 -3.22
N LYS A 86 -15.21 5.98 -1.95
CA LYS A 86 -14.01 5.41 -1.31
C LYS A 86 -13.56 4.10 -1.96
N LEU A 87 -14.49 3.21 -2.28
CA LEU A 87 -14.17 1.94 -2.96
C LEU A 87 -13.68 2.19 -4.39
N ALA A 88 -14.32 3.10 -5.13
CA ALA A 88 -13.89 3.45 -6.49
C ALA A 88 -12.49 4.10 -6.50
N GLU A 89 -12.20 4.98 -5.54
CA GLU A 89 -10.87 5.56 -5.33
C GLU A 89 -9.83 4.50 -5.02
N ALA A 90 -10.15 3.55 -4.12
CA ALA A 90 -9.25 2.47 -3.77
C ALA A 90 -8.95 1.54 -4.95
N ALA A 91 -9.95 1.18 -5.76
CA ALA A 91 -9.75 0.39 -6.96
C ALA A 91 -8.81 1.08 -7.97
N ARG A 92 -9.03 2.38 -8.23
CA ARG A 92 -8.16 3.18 -9.09
C ARG A 92 -6.73 3.24 -8.55
N MET A 93 -6.58 3.47 -7.25
CA MET A 93 -5.27 3.50 -6.59
C MET A 93 -4.55 2.16 -6.72
N PHE A 94 -5.24 1.03 -6.53
CA PHE A 94 -4.64 -0.29 -6.70
C PHE A 94 -4.20 -0.56 -8.13
N ARG A 95 -5.00 -0.20 -9.14
CA ARG A 95 -4.60 -0.32 -10.55
C ARG A 95 -3.35 0.50 -10.85
N GLN A 96 -3.28 1.74 -10.35
CA GLN A 96 -2.14 2.62 -10.61
C GLN A 96 -0.88 2.16 -9.89
N LYS A 97 -0.98 1.74 -8.62
CA LYS A 97 0.17 1.47 -7.76
C LYS A 97 0.71 0.03 -7.87
N TYR A 98 -0.15 -0.94 -8.11
CA TYR A 98 0.21 -2.37 -8.02
C TYR A 98 0.12 -3.14 -9.34
N SER A 99 -0.26 -2.50 -10.45
CA SER A 99 -0.28 -3.17 -11.77
C SER A 99 1.10 -3.68 -12.20
N SER A 100 2.16 -2.93 -11.92
CA SER A 100 3.55 -3.32 -12.24
C SER A 100 4.14 -4.33 -11.25
N ASN A 101 3.59 -4.41 -10.02
CA ASN A 101 4.08 -5.32 -9.00
C ASN A 101 2.95 -5.79 -8.06
N PRO A 102 2.14 -6.78 -8.50
CA PRO A 102 1.01 -7.29 -7.72
C PRO A 102 1.42 -7.98 -6.41
N MET A 103 2.64 -8.55 -6.37
CA MET A 103 3.18 -9.23 -5.19
C MET A 103 3.28 -8.30 -3.98
N GLN A 104 3.52 -7.01 -4.19
CA GLN A 104 3.53 -6.03 -3.10
C GLN A 104 2.17 -5.97 -2.40
N LEU A 105 1.07 -5.76 -3.14
CA LEU A 105 -0.26 -5.67 -2.55
C LEU A 105 -0.63 -6.96 -1.83
N PHE A 106 -0.33 -8.12 -2.42
CA PHE A 106 -0.57 -9.41 -1.78
C PHE A 106 0.14 -9.53 -0.43
N THR A 107 1.42 -9.14 -0.39
CA THR A 107 2.22 -9.14 0.84
C THR A 107 1.64 -8.17 1.88
N TYR A 108 1.27 -6.95 1.47
CA TYR A 108 0.63 -5.97 2.37
C TYR A 108 -0.66 -6.52 2.98
N VAL A 109 -1.56 -7.08 2.17
CA VAL A 109 -2.84 -7.62 2.64
C VAL A 109 -2.60 -8.75 3.65
N ARG A 110 -1.69 -9.68 3.35
CA ARG A 110 -1.36 -10.78 4.27
C ARG A 110 -0.77 -10.27 5.58
N ASN A 111 0.11 -9.28 5.53
CA ASN A 111 0.69 -8.67 6.73
C ASN A 111 -0.38 -8.00 7.59
N CYS A 112 -1.34 -7.31 6.97
CA CYS A 112 -2.46 -6.72 7.69
C CYS A 112 -3.29 -7.79 8.42
N LEU A 113 -3.67 -8.87 7.72
CA LEU A 113 -4.44 -9.97 8.33
C LEU A 113 -3.67 -10.66 9.46
N ALA A 114 -2.36 -10.85 9.30
CA ALA A 114 -1.51 -11.43 10.35
C ALA A 114 -1.43 -10.50 11.57
N ALA A 115 -1.33 -9.19 11.36
CA ALA A 115 -1.32 -8.20 12.44
C ALA A 115 -2.67 -8.14 13.18
N GLU A 116 -3.80 -8.15 12.46
CA GLU A 116 -5.14 -8.25 13.06
C GLU A 116 -5.26 -9.50 13.94
N MET A 117 -4.83 -10.66 13.44
CA MET A 117 -4.89 -11.92 14.15
C MET A 117 -4.09 -11.86 15.46
N ARG A 118 -2.88 -11.29 15.44
CA ARG A 118 -2.06 -11.09 16.64
C ARG A 118 -2.74 -10.16 17.65
N LEU A 119 -3.33 -9.06 17.19
CA LEU A 119 -4.04 -8.13 18.07
C LEU A 119 -5.25 -8.78 18.73
N ILE A 120 -6.00 -9.59 17.98
CA ILE A 120 -7.12 -10.36 18.52
C ILE A 120 -6.60 -11.34 19.58
N GLN A 121 -5.60 -12.15 19.28
CA GLN A 121 -5.01 -13.11 20.22
C GLN A 121 -4.52 -12.45 21.51
N ASN A 122 -3.82 -11.32 21.40
CA ASN A 122 -3.31 -10.57 22.55
C ASN A 122 -4.44 -10.04 23.45
N ALA A 123 -5.56 -9.65 22.87
CA ALA A 123 -6.71 -9.12 23.62
C ALA A 123 -7.62 -10.22 24.18
N SER A 124 -7.75 -11.35 23.48
CA SER A 124 -8.60 -12.46 23.91
C SER A 124 -7.93 -13.40 24.92
N GLY A 125 -6.61 -13.38 25.07
CA GLY A 125 -5.86 -14.30 25.94
C GLY A 125 -5.94 -15.78 25.52
N GLU A 126 -6.83 -16.12 24.58
CA GLU A 126 -6.99 -17.41 23.94
C GLU A 126 -6.07 -17.54 22.73
N SER A 127 -5.21 -18.56 22.75
CA SER A 127 -4.61 -19.08 21.52
C SER A 127 -5.73 -19.65 20.66
N LEU A 128 -6.04 -19.00 19.53
CA LEU A 128 -7.03 -19.47 18.56
C LEU A 128 -6.52 -20.75 17.87
N ALA A 129 -6.66 -21.89 18.56
CA ALA A 129 -6.43 -23.22 18.03
C ALA A 129 -7.54 -23.55 17.02
N GLY A 130 -7.26 -23.37 15.72
CA GLY A 130 -8.23 -23.68 14.66
C GLY A 130 -8.02 -22.93 13.35
N LEU A 131 -7.15 -21.92 13.32
CA LEU A 131 -6.65 -21.34 12.07
C LEU A 131 -5.28 -21.95 11.77
N PRO A 132 -4.93 -22.19 10.49
CA PRO A 132 -3.69 -22.87 10.13
C PRO A 132 -2.53 -22.19 10.84
N ASN A 133 -1.87 -22.98 11.68
CA ASN A 133 -0.82 -22.59 12.61
C ASN A 133 0.41 -22.16 11.80
N MET A 134 0.36 -20.95 11.23
CA MET A 134 1.52 -20.30 10.64
C MET A 134 2.38 -19.80 11.79
N ILE A 135 3.25 -20.68 12.27
CA ILE A 135 4.49 -20.30 12.95
C ILE A 135 5.32 -19.51 11.93
N ILE A 136 4.94 -18.26 11.67
CA ILE A 136 5.85 -17.30 11.06
C ILE A 136 6.55 -16.68 12.25
N SER A 137 7.83 -16.99 12.40
CA SER A 137 8.73 -16.38 13.37
C SER A 137 8.74 -14.85 13.22
N ASN A 138 7.77 -14.17 13.84
CA ASN A 138 8.05 -13.18 14.85
C ASN A 138 8.70 -11.88 14.35
N SER A 139 10.03 -11.87 14.49
CA SER A 139 10.88 -10.71 14.28
C SER A 139 11.40 -10.59 12.85
N GLY A 140 11.64 -11.72 12.15
CA GLY A 140 12.23 -11.69 10.82
C GLY A 140 11.32 -11.01 9.79
N ALA A 141 10.02 -11.28 9.86
CA ALA A 141 9.03 -10.69 8.96
C ALA A 141 8.78 -9.19 9.25
N GLU A 142 8.75 -8.79 10.53
CA GLU A 142 8.63 -7.37 10.90
C GLU A 142 9.87 -6.57 10.50
N VAL A 143 11.06 -7.15 10.70
CA VAL A 143 12.34 -6.56 10.27
C VAL A 143 12.39 -6.47 8.75
N MET A 144 12.02 -7.53 8.01
CA MET A 144 11.91 -7.51 6.55
C MET A 144 10.96 -6.43 6.06
N HIS A 145 9.80 -6.27 6.71
CA HIS A 145 8.85 -5.22 6.36
C HIS A 145 9.40 -3.81 6.60
N LYS A 146 10.08 -3.58 7.73
CA LYS A 146 10.75 -2.29 8.00
C LYS A 146 11.89 -2.03 7.02
N ILE A 147 12.64 -3.06 6.63
CA ILE A 147 13.69 -2.96 5.59
C ILE A 147 13.07 -2.56 4.24
N ASP A 148 11.94 -3.15 3.86
CA ASP A 148 11.27 -2.83 2.59
C ASP A 148 10.76 -1.38 2.56
N ILE A 149 10.18 -0.90 3.67
CA ILE A 149 9.79 0.52 3.83
C ILE A 149 11.01 1.43 3.70
N LEU A 150 12.12 1.11 4.37
CA LEU A 150 13.34 1.91 4.30
C LEU A 150 13.95 1.90 2.89
N ARG A 151 13.90 0.76 2.20
CA ARG A 151 14.38 0.62 0.83
C ARG A 151 13.57 1.49 -0.13
N ASN A 152 12.25 1.44 -0.04
CA ASN A 152 11.35 2.27 -0.86
C ASN A 152 11.56 3.77 -0.59
N ARG A 153 11.69 4.17 0.68
CA ARG A 153 12.00 5.57 1.03
C ARG A 153 13.34 6.02 0.47
N THR A 154 14.37 5.18 0.59
CA THR A 154 15.71 5.47 0.07
C THR A 154 15.68 5.63 -1.45
N GLN A 155 14.95 4.76 -2.16
CA GLN A 155 14.78 4.88 -3.60
C GLN A 155 14.06 6.17 -4.00
N SER A 156 12.96 6.52 -3.32
CA SER A 156 12.25 7.78 -3.55
C SER A 156 13.16 9.00 -3.34
N THR A 157 13.94 9.02 -2.27
CA THR A 157 14.91 10.09 -2.01
C THR A 157 16.01 10.14 -3.06
N ALA A 158 16.49 8.99 -3.55
CA ALA A 158 17.48 8.97 -4.63
C ALA A 158 16.91 9.53 -5.95
N GLU A 159 15.64 9.25 -6.25
CA GLU A 159 14.94 9.82 -7.41
C GLU A 159 14.73 11.33 -7.27
N GLU A 160 14.37 11.82 -6.07
CA GLU A 160 14.29 13.25 -5.77
C GLU A 160 15.64 13.96 -5.90
N LEU A 161 16.70 13.34 -5.39
CA LEU A 161 18.06 13.88 -5.47
C LEU A 161 18.52 14.00 -6.92
N ARG A 162 18.28 12.96 -7.73
CA ARG A 162 18.61 12.99 -9.17
C ARG A 162 17.83 14.08 -9.92
N ARG A 163 16.59 14.34 -9.51
CA ARG A 163 15.76 15.41 -10.08
C ARG A 163 16.33 16.79 -9.70
N MET A 164 16.74 16.96 -8.45
CA MET A 164 17.37 18.18 -7.94
C MET A 164 18.70 18.47 -8.64
N GLU A 165 19.53 17.45 -8.89
CA GLU A 165 20.77 17.59 -9.67
C GLU A 165 20.49 18.09 -11.08
N GLN A 166 19.47 17.55 -11.76
CA GLN A 166 19.06 18.02 -13.09
C GLN A 166 18.58 19.48 -13.08
N GLU A 167 17.81 19.87 -12.07
CA GLU A 167 17.38 21.27 -11.91
C GLU A 167 18.57 22.21 -11.65
N GLN A 168 19.55 21.76 -10.86
CA GLN A 168 20.78 22.53 -10.61
C GLN A 168 21.62 22.71 -11.87
N GLU A 169 21.80 21.65 -12.67
CA GLU A 169 22.51 21.73 -13.96
C GLU A 169 21.80 22.69 -14.92
N ALA A 170 20.47 22.59 -15.03
CA ALA A 170 19.68 23.50 -15.85
C ALA A 170 19.82 24.96 -15.41
N PHE A 171 19.78 25.20 -14.09
CA PHE A 171 19.99 26.54 -13.53
C PHE A 171 21.40 27.08 -13.84
N ALA A 172 22.44 26.26 -13.69
CA ALA A 172 23.81 26.65 -13.98
C ALA A 172 24.00 27.06 -15.45
N ILE A 173 23.38 26.34 -16.38
CA ILE A 173 23.39 26.68 -17.81
C ILE A 173 22.71 28.03 -18.04
N GLN A 174 21.51 28.23 -17.50
CA GLN A 174 20.77 29.49 -17.65
C GLN A 174 21.53 30.67 -17.05
N TYR A 175 22.14 30.50 -15.87
CA TYR A 175 22.92 31.54 -15.23
C TYR A 175 24.16 31.93 -16.06
N HIS A 176 24.85 30.95 -16.64
CA HIS A 176 25.99 31.19 -17.53
C HIS A 176 25.59 31.95 -18.80
N GLU A 177 24.45 31.59 -19.40
CA GLU A 177 23.89 32.32 -20.55
C GLU A 177 23.53 33.76 -20.19
N CYS A 178 22.85 33.99 -19.07
CA CYS A 178 22.54 35.33 -18.58
C CYS A 178 23.80 36.17 -18.35
N THR A 179 24.83 35.58 -17.75
CA THR A 179 26.10 36.28 -17.47
C THR A 179 26.77 36.71 -18.78
N LYS A 180 26.86 35.82 -19.77
CA LYS A 180 27.38 36.16 -21.10
C LYS A 180 26.60 37.30 -21.75
N ILE A 181 25.27 37.22 -21.76
CA ILE A 181 24.42 38.27 -22.35
C ILE A 181 24.69 39.62 -21.66
N ASN A 182 24.83 39.62 -20.33
CA ASN A 182 25.10 40.84 -19.56
C ASN A 182 26.49 41.43 -19.90
N GLU A 183 27.52 40.59 -20.04
CA GLU A 183 28.85 41.03 -20.50
C GLU A 183 28.82 41.61 -21.92
N TYR A 184 28.07 40.98 -22.83
CA TYR A 184 27.87 41.48 -24.20
C TYR A 184 27.12 42.82 -24.25
N LEU A 185 26.18 43.06 -23.33
CA LEU A 185 25.46 44.32 -23.24
C LEU A 185 26.34 45.42 -22.65
N GLY A 186 27.05 45.16 -21.55
CA GLY A 186 27.94 46.13 -20.92
C GLY A 186 29.08 46.58 -21.86
N SER A 187 29.65 45.66 -22.62
CA SER A 187 30.69 45.99 -23.63
C SER A 187 30.19 46.80 -24.83
N ARG A 188 28.87 46.88 -25.05
CA ARG A 188 28.25 47.76 -26.06
C ARG A 188 27.87 49.14 -25.52
N GLU A 189 27.77 49.31 -24.20
CA GLU A 189 27.50 50.61 -23.57
C GLU A 189 28.79 51.43 -23.38
N GLU A 190 29.97 50.79 -23.43
CA GLU A 190 31.29 51.44 -23.32
C GLU A 190 31.89 51.89 -24.67
N GLN A 191 31.21 51.64 -25.81
CA GLN A 191 31.58 52.12 -27.15
C GLN A 191 30.70 53.27 -27.62
#